data_AF-A0A356KDQ0-F1
#
_entry.id   AF-A0A356KDQ0-F1
#
_cell.length_a   1.000
_cell.length_b   1.000
_cell.length_c   1.000
_cell.angle_alpha   90.00
_cell.angle_beta   90.00
_cell.angle_gamma   90.00
#
_symmetry.space_group_name_H-M   'P 1'
#
loop_
_entity.id
_entity.type
_entity.pdbx_description
1 polymer ?
#
loop_
_entity_poly.entity_id
_entity_poly.type
_entity_poly.pdbx_seq_one_letter_code
_entity_poly.pdbx_strand_id
1 'polypeptide(L)'
;RRELAGRLIRRANEHYEKRDYLLAASDYRRARLHAAKLEGGDIDLAQLTRAEHVSRLRLARQAVRKRKAKLAVAAASGPVEAQGALAKELRAPAHYLYGRALDLSNRRQEALRSYQSAIGRDLGSRGDIATYRELARLASVGVEIGEYSPGVGEGWRWVRTRNFAILHRLPPDPRLGTLFEGYHAAVVRRLGLQGKLDEKERIPVFIYPSEEEYRRSAGARHWSAGHASRLQSGIDEEEVVRSVYFYPSPNFDAVARHEIAHILTWDALDNALLPSWAAEGSALYAEPENVRLQRLAYARQVRERFVPSEQLLGRIRLPSTDDSGEIGVFYVQSAASFHVLAERLGVHKAFKVALAINTEGPEKALRSVGWSLRSFEGQLQ
;
A
#
# COMPACT_ATOMS: atom_id res chain seq x y z
N ARG A 1 -45.65 -8.49 -7.70
CA ARG A 1 -44.23 -8.68 -8.12
C ARG A 1 -43.44 -7.38 -8.09
N ARG A 2 -43.93 -6.30 -8.71
CA ARG A 2 -43.31 -4.96 -8.67
C ARG A 2 -43.01 -4.48 -7.24
N GLU A 3 -44.01 -4.52 -6.36
CA GLU A 3 -43.86 -4.15 -4.94
C GLU A 3 -42.78 -4.98 -4.22
N LEU A 4 -42.73 -6.29 -4.49
CA LEU A 4 -41.71 -7.18 -3.92
C LEU A 4 -40.30 -6.81 -4.40
N ALA A 5 -40.12 -6.54 -5.69
CA ALA A 5 -38.85 -6.08 -6.22
C ALA A 5 -38.43 -4.75 -5.56
N GLY A 6 -39.36 -3.79 -5.42
CA GLY A 6 -39.11 -2.53 -4.73
C GLY A 6 -38.72 -2.70 -3.26
N ARG A 7 -39.37 -3.61 -2.52
CA ARG A 7 -38.98 -3.95 -1.13
C ARG A 7 -37.57 -4.54 -1.05
N LEU A 8 -37.24 -5.46 -1.95
CA LEU A 8 -35.91 -6.08 -2.01
C LEU A 8 -34.82 -5.04 -2.33
N ILE A 9 -35.08 -4.08 -3.21
CA ILE A 9 -34.13 -3.00 -3.53
C ILE A 9 -33.87 -2.13 -2.29
N ARG A 10 -34.91 -1.72 -1.57
CA ARG A 10 -34.75 -0.93 -0.33
C ARG A 10 -33.93 -1.68 0.72
N ARG A 11 -34.28 -2.95 0.95
CA ARG A 11 -33.55 -3.79 1.90
C ARG A 11 -32.09 -4.03 1.47
N ALA A 12 -31.84 -4.21 0.17
CA ALA A 12 -30.49 -4.32 -0.36
C ALA A 12 -29.65 -3.06 -0.09
N ASN A 13 -30.24 -1.87 -0.29
CA ASN A 13 -29.59 -0.59 0.01
C ASN A 13 -29.26 -0.47 1.52
N GLU A 14 -30.21 -0.81 2.40
CA GLU A 14 -29.98 -0.80 3.85
C GLU A 14 -28.86 -1.76 4.27
N HIS A 15 -28.83 -2.98 3.70
CA HIS A 15 -27.74 -3.93 3.94
C HIS A 15 -26.40 -3.40 3.42
N TYR A 16 -26.40 -2.75 2.26
CA TYR A 16 -25.19 -2.15 1.68
C TYR A 16 -24.63 -1.04 2.56
N GLU A 17 -25.47 -0.15 3.07
CA GLU A 17 -25.10 0.92 4.01
C GLU A 17 -24.54 0.36 5.32
N LYS A 18 -25.14 -0.72 5.82
CA LYS A 18 -24.67 -1.48 7.00
C LYS A 18 -23.44 -2.36 6.71
N ARG A 19 -22.92 -2.34 5.47
CA ARG A 19 -21.79 -3.16 4.98
C ARG A 19 -22.00 -4.68 5.06
N ASP A 20 -23.26 -5.13 5.10
CA ASP A 20 -23.64 -6.54 4.93
C ASP A 20 -23.79 -6.84 3.44
N TYR A 21 -22.65 -6.90 2.76
CA TYR A 21 -22.60 -7.05 1.31
C TYR A 21 -23.10 -8.40 0.80
N LEU A 22 -23.12 -9.43 1.66
CA LEU A 22 -23.68 -10.73 1.31
C LEU A 22 -25.20 -10.65 1.16
N LEU A 23 -25.89 -10.06 2.15
CA LEU A 23 -27.33 -9.88 2.08
C LEU A 23 -27.71 -8.86 1.00
N ALA A 24 -26.95 -7.77 0.87
CA ALA A 24 -27.17 -6.78 -0.20
C ALA A 24 -27.10 -7.43 -1.60
N ALA A 25 -26.04 -8.19 -1.89
CA ALA A 25 -25.90 -8.88 -3.17
C ALA A 25 -27.03 -9.90 -3.42
N SER A 26 -27.40 -10.67 -2.39
CA SER A 26 -28.52 -11.62 -2.47
C SER A 26 -29.83 -10.91 -2.82
N ASP A 27 -30.11 -9.78 -2.18
CA ASP A 27 -31.35 -9.04 -2.39
C ASP A 27 -31.42 -8.32 -3.73
N TYR A 28 -30.32 -7.71 -4.20
CA TYR A 28 -30.26 -7.19 -5.57
C TYR A 28 -30.48 -8.28 -6.61
N ARG A 29 -29.89 -9.47 -6.42
CA ARG A 29 -30.10 -10.63 -7.31
C ARG A 29 -31.57 -11.05 -7.35
N ARG A 30 -32.21 -11.16 -6.18
CA ARG A 30 -33.64 -11.53 -6.07
C ARG A 30 -34.52 -10.44 -6.69
N ALA A 31 -34.23 -9.17 -6.43
CA ALA A 31 -34.94 -8.03 -7.03
C ALA A 31 -34.88 -8.11 -8.55
N ARG A 32 -33.69 -8.35 -9.12
CA ARG A 32 -33.47 -8.51 -10.56
C ARG A 32 -34.28 -9.67 -11.15
N LEU A 33 -34.26 -10.84 -10.50
CA LEU A 33 -35.04 -12.01 -10.95
C LEU A 33 -36.57 -11.77 -10.92
N HIS A 34 -37.05 -10.95 -9.99
CA HIS A 34 -38.47 -10.56 -9.95
C HIS A 34 -38.80 -9.47 -10.96
N ALA A 35 -37.93 -8.48 -11.13
CA ALA A 35 -38.08 -7.39 -12.08
C ALA A 35 -38.04 -7.87 -13.54
N ALA A 36 -37.19 -8.86 -13.86
CA ALA A 36 -37.09 -9.45 -15.20
C ALA A 36 -38.37 -10.18 -15.65
N LYS A 37 -39.31 -10.43 -14.74
CA LYS A 37 -40.61 -11.05 -15.01
C LYS A 37 -41.75 -10.04 -15.09
N LEU A 38 -41.45 -8.73 -15.06
CA LEU A 38 -42.43 -7.66 -15.21
C LEU A 38 -42.47 -7.20 -16.67
N GLU A 39 -43.67 -7.05 -17.20
CA GLU A 39 -43.91 -6.34 -18.45
C GLU A 39 -43.86 -4.82 -18.17
N GLY A 40 -43.16 -4.04 -18.99
CA GLY A 40 -43.20 -2.56 -18.92
C GLY A 40 -41.93 -1.83 -18.45
N GLY A 41 -40.82 -2.50 -18.14
CA GLY A 41 -39.50 -1.84 -18.05
C GLY A 41 -39.25 -0.85 -16.90
N ASP A 42 -40.18 -0.68 -15.95
CA ASP A 42 -40.08 0.33 -14.87
C ASP A 42 -38.90 0.17 -13.91
N ILE A 43 -38.23 -0.99 -13.91
CA ILE A 43 -37.09 -1.27 -13.05
C ILE A 43 -35.89 -1.59 -13.92
N ASP A 44 -34.84 -0.79 -13.79
CA ASP A 44 -33.60 -0.94 -14.54
C ASP A 44 -32.83 -2.20 -14.12
N LEU A 45 -32.91 -3.24 -14.95
CA LEU A 45 -32.21 -4.51 -14.73
C LEU A 45 -30.69 -4.37 -14.82
N ALA A 46 -30.18 -3.44 -15.64
CA ALA A 46 -28.75 -3.18 -15.73
C ALA A 46 -28.23 -2.53 -14.44
N GLN A 47 -28.99 -1.58 -13.88
CA GLN A 47 -28.65 -0.98 -12.58
C GLN A 47 -28.65 -2.02 -11.46
N LEU A 48 -29.64 -2.92 -11.41
CA LEU A 48 -29.68 -3.99 -10.40
C LEU A 48 -28.54 -4.99 -10.57
N THR A 49 -28.20 -5.35 -11.81
CA THR A 49 -27.05 -6.22 -12.11
C THR A 49 -25.77 -5.56 -11.63
N ARG A 50 -25.56 -4.29 -11.94
CA ARG A 50 -24.41 -3.51 -11.47
C ARG A 50 -24.34 -3.47 -9.95
N ALA A 51 -25.44 -3.16 -9.26
CA ALA A 51 -25.50 -3.10 -7.79
C ALA A 51 -25.21 -4.47 -7.13
N GLU A 52 -25.72 -5.56 -7.71
CA GLU A 52 -25.38 -6.94 -7.30
C GLU A 52 -23.87 -7.17 -7.40
N HIS A 53 -23.26 -6.92 -8.57
CA HIS A 53 -21.84 -7.17 -8.78
C HIS A 53 -20.93 -6.27 -7.93
N VAL A 54 -21.26 -4.99 -7.77
CA VAL A 54 -20.52 -4.09 -6.87
C VAL A 54 -20.57 -4.60 -5.43
N SER A 55 -21.75 -5.00 -4.94
CA SER A 55 -21.88 -5.60 -3.60
C SER A 55 -21.04 -6.87 -3.46
N ARG A 56 -21.03 -7.73 -4.49
CA ARG A 56 -20.19 -8.92 -4.51
C ARG A 56 -18.69 -8.62 -4.48
N LEU A 57 -18.22 -7.57 -5.17
CA LEU A 57 -16.82 -7.13 -5.10
C LEU A 57 -16.46 -6.62 -3.70
N ARG A 58 -17.37 -5.87 -3.06
CA ARG A 58 -17.20 -5.44 -1.65
C ARG A 58 -17.07 -6.63 -0.70
N LEU A 59 -17.94 -7.64 -0.86
CA LEU A 59 -17.86 -8.89 -0.11
C LEU A 59 -16.56 -9.65 -0.36
N ALA A 60 -16.15 -9.78 -1.64
CA ALA A 60 -14.91 -10.45 -2.01
C ALA A 60 -13.70 -9.78 -1.34
N ARG A 61 -13.64 -8.45 -1.34
CA ARG A 61 -12.60 -7.68 -0.66
C ARG A 61 -12.55 -7.97 0.85
N GLN A 62 -13.70 -7.90 1.54
CA GLN A 62 -13.78 -8.25 2.97
C GLN A 62 -13.34 -9.71 3.23
N ALA A 63 -13.70 -10.64 2.35
CA ALA A 63 -13.35 -12.04 2.48
C ALA A 63 -11.86 -12.28 2.24
N VAL A 64 -11.24 -11.63 1.24
CA VAL A 64 -9.78 -11.66 1.01
C VAL A 64 -9.05 -11.17 2.24
N ARG A 65 -9.45 -10.03 2.82
CA ARG A 65 -8.84 -9.51 4.06
C ARG A 65 -8.92 -10.51 5.20
N LYS A 66 -10.10 -11.09 5.43
CA LYS A 66 -10.32 -12.07 6.51
C LYS A 66 -9.75 -13.46 6.16
N ARG A 67 -8.98 -13.58 5.08
CA ARG A 67 -8.43 -14.83 4.51
C ARG A 67 -9.47 -15.94 4.32
N LYS A 68 -10.74 -15.57 4.09
CA LYS A 68 -11.86 -16.48 3.80
C LYS A 68 -11.89 -16.84 2.32
N ALA A 69 -10.91 -17.62 1.87
CA ALA A 69 -10.63 -17.85 0.45
C ALA A 69 -11.86 -18.37 -0.34
N LYS A 70 -12.60 -19.36 0.19
CA LYS A 70 -13.82 -19.90 -0.46
C LYS A 70 -14.91 -18.84 -0.68
N LEU A 71 -15.16 -18.00 0.33
CA LEU A 71 -16.13 -16.91 0.24
C LEU A 71 -15.67 -15.85 -0.77
N ALA A 72 -14.37 -15.52 -0.77
CA ALA A 72 -13.80 -14.57 -1.71
C ALA A 72 -13.93 -15.03 -3.17
N VAL A 73 -13.65 -16.31 -3.45
CA VAL A 73 -13.81 -16.92 -4.79
C VAL A 73 -15.28 -16.84 -5.23
N ALA A 74 -16.21 -17.28 -4.38
CA ALA A 74 -17.64 -17.28 -4.71
C ALA A 74 -18.21 -15.86 -4.90
N ALA A 75 -17.73 -14.89 -4.12
CA ALA A 75 -18.14 -13.51 -4.26
C ALA A 75 -17.63 -12.92 -5.59
N ALA A 76 -16.35 -13.09 -5.92
CA ALA A 76 -15.73 -12.48 -7.09
C ALA A 76 -16.04 -13.17 -8.44
N SER A 77 -16.46 -14.43 -8.46
CA SER A 77 -16.71 -15.16 -9.72
C SER A 77 -17.78 -14.51 -10.60
N GLY A 78 -18.92 -14.11 -10.02
CA GLY A 78 -19.99 -13.46 -10.77
C GLY A 78 -19.53 -12.18 -11.49
N PRO A 79 -18.90 -11.21 -10.79
CA PRO A 79 -18.29 -10.04 -11.42
C PRO A 79 -17.27 -10.35 -12.54
N VAL A 80 -16.49 -11.44 -12.42
CA VAL A 80 -15.55 -11.88 -13.47
C VAL A 80 -16.30 -12.37 -14.72
N GLU A 81 -17.45 -13.02 -14.54
CA GLU A 81 -18.30 -13.55 -15.61
C GLU A 81 -19.27 -12.50 -16.20
N ALA A 82 -19.18 -11.24 -15.76
CA ALA A 82 -20.02 -10.16 -16.28
C ALA A 82 -19.83 -9.97 -17.79
N GLN A 83 -20.87 -9.47 -18.48
CA GLN A 83 -20.89 -9.30 -19.93
C GLN A 83 -21.13 -7.83 -20.32
N GLY A 84 -20.82 -7.49 -21.58
CA GLY A 84 -21.08 -6.16 -22.15
C GLY A 84 -20.34 -5.02 -21.45
N ALA A 85 -21.01 -3.87 -21.32
CA ALA A 85 -20.42 -2.66 -20.72
C ALA A 85 -19.99 -2.87 -19.26
N LEU A 86 -20.75 -3.66 -18.49
CA LEU A 86 -20.43 -3.95 -17.10
C LEU A 86 -19.16 -4.80 -16.96
N ALA A 87 -18.91 -5.71 -17.90
CA ALA A 87 -17.66 -6.47 -17.96
C ALA A 87 -16.47 -5.52 -18.08
N LYS A 88 -16.54 -4.52 -18.96
CA LYS A 88 -15.49 -3.54 -19.17
C LYS A 88 -15.27 -2.68 -17.91
N GLU A 89 -16.34 -2.24 -17.28
CA GLU A 89 -16.30 -1.45 -16.03
C GLU A 89 -15.64 -2.22 -14.88
N LEU A 90 -16.04 -3.48 -14.68
CA LEU A 90 -15.64 -4.26 -13.50
C LEU A 90 -14.42 -5.15 -13.73
N ARG A 91 -13.92 -5.26 -14.97
CA ARG A 91 -12.85 -6.19 -15.35
C ARG A 91 -11.69 -6.18 -14.36
N ALA A 92 -11.03 -5.04 -14.20
CA ALA A 92 -9.84 -4.93 -13.37
C ALA A 92 -10.11 -5.25 -11.89
N PRO A 93 -11.10 -4.62 -11.19
CA PRO A 93 -11.39 -4.96 -9.81
C PRO A 93 -11.92 -6.39 -9.58
N ALA A 94 -12.70 -6.93 -10.52
CA ALA A 94 -13.19 -8.31 -10.43
C ALA A 94 -12.06 -9.33 -10.54
N HIS A 95 -11.25 -9.22 -11.59
CA HIS A 95 -10.14 -10.13 -11.80
C HIS A 95 -9.03 -9.97 -10.76
N TYR A 96 -8.80 -8.77 -10.24
CA TYR A 96 -7.87 -8.55 -9.14
C TYR A 96 -8.31 -9.33 -7.89
N LEU A 97 -9.54 -9.11 -7.42
CA LEU A 97 -10.06 -9.76 -6.21
C LEU A 97 -10.20 -11.28 -6.39
N TYR A 98 -10.61 -11.72 -7.57
CA TYR A 98 -10.66 -13.15 -7.89
C TYR A 98 -9.26 -13.78 -7.87
N GLY A 99 -8.27 -13.11 -8.47
CA GLY A 99 -6.87 -13.55 -8.42
C GLY A 99 -6.36 -13.66 -6.98
N ARG A 100 -6.63 -12.67 -6.13
CA ARG A 100 -6.30 -12.72 -4.68
C ARG A 100 -6.97 -13.88 -3.96
N ALA A 101 -8.25 -14.16 -4.25
CA ALA A 101 -8.97 -15.26 -3.66
C ALA A 101 -8.40 -16.63 -4.06
N LEU A 102 -7.97 -16.76 -5.32
CA LEU A 102 -7.29 -17.94 -5.85
C LEU A 102 -5.91 -18.13 -5.22
N ASP A 103 -5.15 -17.05 -5.06
CA ASP A 103 -3.83 -17.07 -4.44
C ASP A 103 -3.90 -17.53 -2.98
N LEU A 104 -4.86 -17.00 -2.21
CA LEU A 104 -5.17 -17.48 -0.85
C LEU A 104 -5.58 -18.96 -0.80
N SER A 105 -6.03 -19.53 -1.92
CA SER A 105 -6.39 -20.94 -2.06
C SER A 105 -5.25 -21.80 -2.64
N ASN A 106 -4.03 -21.26 -2.74
CA ASN A 106 -2.86 -21.89 -3.38
C ASN A 106 -3.07 -22.24 -4.86
N ARG A 107 -4.01 -21.59 -5.55
CA ARG A 107 -4.30 -21.79 -6.99
C ARG A 107 -3.48 -20.83 -7.85
N ARG A 108 -2.15 -20.90 -7.70
CA ARG A 108 -1.19 -19.89 -8.22
C ARG A 108 -1.32 -19.60 -9.72
N GLN A 109 -1.44 -20.64 -10.55
CA GLN A 109 -1.53 -20.47 -12.01
C GLN A 109 -2.83 -19.79 -12.45
N GLU A 110 -3.92 -20.05 -11.73
CA GLU A 110 -5.21 -19.40 -11.98
C GLU A 110 -5.19 -17.95 -11.49
N ALA A 111 -4.57 -17.70 -10.33
CA ALA A 111 -4.37 -16.36 -9.81
C ALA A 111 -3.58 -15.49 -10.79
N LEU A 112 -2.48 -16.03 -11.35
CA LEU A 112 -1.66 -15.36 -12.35
C LEU A 112 -2.48 -14.95 -13.58
N ARG A 113 -3.24 -15.89 -14.15
CA ARG A 113 -4.12 -15.60 -15.30
C ARG A 113 -5.13 -14.52 -14.97
N SER A 114 -5.73 -14.57 -13.78
CA SER A 114 -6.67 -13.54 -13.34
C SER A 114 -5.99 -12.18 -13.19
N TYR A 115 -4.78 -12.11 -12.63
CA TYR A 115 -4.04 -10.83 -12.58
C TYR A 115 -3.71 -10.29 -13.97
N GLN A 116 -3.28 -11.14 -14.91
CA GLN A 116 -3.07 -10.72 -16.31
C GLN A 116 -4.38 -10.21 -16.94
N SER A 117 -5.52 -10.87 -16.68
CA SER A 117 -6.83 -10.39 -17.12
C SER A 117 -7.18 -9.02 -16.53
N ALA A 118 -6.84 -8.75 -15.26
CA ALA A 118 -7.05 -7.45 -14.64
C ALA A 118 -6.16 -6.35 -15.24
N ILE A 119 -4.88 -6.67 -15.49
CA ILE A 119 -3.89 -5.78 -16.12
C ILE A 119 -4.31 -5.41 -17.54
N GLY A 120 -4.93 -6.35 -18.25
CA GLY A 120 -5.41 -6.12 -19.61
C GLY A 120 -4.35 -6.26 -20.70
N ARG A 121 -3.13 -6.67 -20.34
CA ARG A 121 -1.99 -6.88 -21.23
C ARG A 121 -1.21 -8.12 -20.81
N ASP A 122 -0.53 -8.74 -21.77
CA ASP A 122 0.39 -9.84 -21.47
C ASP A 122 1.78 -9.27 -21.10
N LEU A 123 2.27 -9.62 -19.92
CA LEU A 123 3.61 -9.26 -19.43
C LEU A 123 4.58 -10.45 -19.52
N GLY A 124 4.23 -11.48 -20.29
CA GLY A 124 4.89 -12.79 -20.33
C GLY A 124 4.51 -13.66 -19.13
N SER A 125 5.03 -14.89 -19.07
CA SER A 125 4.74 -15.89 -18.03
C SER A 125 5.89 -16.10 -17.02
N ARG A 126 7.00 -15.36 -17.18
CA ARG A 126 8.23 -15.54 -16.39
C ARG A 126 8.30 -14.67 -15.14
N GLY A 127 7.29 -13.87 -14.83
CA GLY A 127 7.30 -12.93 -13.70
C GLY A 127 6.89 -13.50 -12.35
N ASP A 128 7.20 -12.80 -11.26
CA ASP A 128 6.76 -13.20 -9.92
C ASP A 128 5.31 -12.78 -9.67
N ILE A 129 4.55 -13.62 -8.97
CA ILE A 129 3.12 -13.38 -8.71
C ILE A 129 2.88 -12.07 -7.95
N ALA A 130 3.80 -11.70 -7.06
CA ALA A 130 3.72 -10.49 -6.27
C ALA A 130 3.65 -9.24 -7.16
N THR A 131 4.37 -9.26 -8.28
CA THR A 131 4.38 -8.16 -9.24
C THR A 131 3.14 -8.12 -10.11
N TYR A 132 2.65 -9.26 -10.62
CA TYR A 132 1.37 -9.26 -11.34
C TYR A 132 0.23 -8.81 -10.44
N ARG A 133 0.26 -9.22 -9.18
CA ARG A 133 -0.71 -8.78 -8.19
C ARG A 133 -0.68 -7.27 -8.03
N GLU A 134 0.50 -6.66 -7.93
CA GLU A 134 0.62 -5.21 -7.77
C GLU A 134 0.14 -4.44 -9.01
N LEU A 135 0.51 -4.88 -10.21
CA LEU A 135 0.03 -4.25 -11.46
C LEU A 135 -1.48 -4.43 -11.64
N ALA A 136 -2.02 -5.61 -11.31
CA ALA A 136 -3.46 -5.87 -11.31
C ALA A 136 -4.20 -5.00 -10.28
N ARG A 137 -3.57 -4.75 -9.12
CA ARG A 137 -4.11 -3.85 -8.10
C ARG A 137 -4.15 -2.42 -8.61
N LEU A 138 -3.06 -1.91 -9.20
CA LEU A 138 -3.03 -0.59 -9.83
C LEU A 138 -4.16 -0.45 -10.86
N ALA A 139 -4.29 -1.41 -11.78
CA ALA A 139 -5.39 -1.44 -12.74
C ALA A 139 -6.77 -1.43 -12.06
N SER A 140 -6.93 -2.16 -10.94
CA SER A 140 -8.20 -2.23 -10.20
C SER A 140 -8.65 -0.91 -9.56
N VAL A 141 -7.72 0.02 -9.34
CA VAL A 141 -7.99 1.37 -8.80
C VAL A 141 -7.96 2.44 -9.88
N GLY A 142 -8.00 2.04 -11.16
CA GLY A 142 -8.10 2.95 -12.30
C GLY A 142 -6.76 3.50 -12.79
N VAL A 143 -5.63 3.00 -12.28
CA VAL A 143 -4.31 3.37 -12.79
C VAL A 143 -4.09 2.68 -14.14
N GLU A 144 -3.88 3.46 -15.19
CA GLU A 144 -3.65 2.92 -16.53
C GLU A 144 -2.31 2.18 -16.63
N ILE A 145 -2.35 0.91 -17.03
CA ILE A 145 -1.15 0.13 -17.33
C ILE A 145 -0.76 0.37 -18.79
N GLY A 146 0.04 1.42 -19.00
CA GLY A 146 0.52 1.89 -20.29
C GLY A 146 1.99 1.55 -20.57
N GLU A 147 2.55 2.15 -21.63
CA GLU A 147 3.93 1.94 -22.09
C GLU A 147 5.00 2.17 -21.00
N TYR A 148 4.77 3.14 -20.12
CA TYR A 148 5.68 3.47 -19.02
C TYR A 148 5.43 2.63 -17.75
N SER A 149 4.53 1.65 -17.79
CA SER A 149 4.27 0.79 -16.64
C SER A 149 5.28 -0.36 -16.54
N PRO A 150 5.60 -0.83 -15.33
CA PRO A 150 6.54 -1.92 -15.18
C PRO A 150 6.14 -3.19 -15.92
N GLY A 151 7.10 -3.78 -16.62
CA GLY A 151 6.90 -5.01 -17.40
C GLY A 151 6.23 -4.81 -18.76
N VAL A 152 5.80 -3.59 -19.09
CA VAL A 152 5.27 -3.27 -20.42
C VAL A 152 6.42 -2.83 -21.33
N GLY A 153 6.46 -3.39 -22.55
CA GLY A 153 7.52 -3.15 -23.52
C GLY A 153 8.75 -4.04 -23.33
N GLU A 154 9.77 -3.82 -24.16
CA GLU A 154 10.99 -4.62 -24.16
C GLU A 154 11.99 -4.19 -23.07
N GLY A 155 12.96 -5.06 -22.77
CA GLY A 155 14.09 -4.75 -21.89
C GLY A 155 13.86 -4.94 -20.39
N TRP A 156 12.64 -5.24 -19.95
CA TRP A 156 12.35 -5.61 -18.56
C TRP A 156 12.94 -6.98 -18.20
N ARG A 157 13.62 -7.04 -17.06
CA ARG A 157 14.30 -8.24 -16.54
C ARG A 157 13.84 -8.54 -15.13
N TRP A 158 13.77 -9.83 -14.83
CA TRP A 158 13.36 -10.35 -13.54
C TRP A 158 14.55 -10.84 -12.73
N VAL A 159 14.65 -10.37 -11.49
CA VAL A 159 15.54 -10.92 -10.47
C VAL A 159 14.69 -11.31 -9.26
N ARG A 160 14.75 -12.59 -8.89
CA ARG A 160 14.06 -13.11 -7.71
C ARG A 160 15.06 -13.47 -6.63
N THR A 161 14.77 -13.09 -5.41
CA THR A 161 15.60 -13.39 -4.24
C THR A 161 14.77 -14.05 -3.15
N ARG A 162 15.23 -14.08 -1.89
CA ARG A 162 14.39 -14.56 -0.78
C ARG A 162 13.26 -13.58 -0.51
N ASN A 163 13.58 -12.29 -0.40
CA ASN A 163 12.67 -11.24 0.06
C ASN A 163 12.10 -10.37 -1.06
N PHE A 164 12.66 -10.40 -2.28
CA PHE A 164 12.29 -9.48 -3.36
C PHE A 164 11.92 -10.16 -4.67
N ALA A 165 10.96 -9.55 -5.35
CA ALA A 165 10.62 -9.77 -6.75
C ALA A 165 10.94 -8.50 -7.53
N ILE A 166 12.15 -8.43 -8.08
CA ILE A 166 12.69 -7.23 -8.74
C ILE A 166 12.41 -7.31 -10.24
N LEU A 167 11.70 -6.31 -10.73
CA LEU A 167 11.45 -6.06 -12.14
C LEU A 167 12.18 -4.77 -12.53
N HIS A 168 13.17 -4.86 -13.42
CA HIS A 168 14.04 -3.72 -13.73
C HIS A 168 14.40 -3.61 -15.21
N ARG A 169 14.79 -2.40 -15.63
CA ARG A 169 15.38 -2.12 -16.96
C ARG A 169 16.84 -1.67 -16.91
N LEU A 170 17.49 -1.83 -15.76
CA LEU A 170 18.92 -1.54 -15.61
C LEU A 170 19.79 -2.42 -16.52
N PRO A 171 21.03 -1.98 -16.86
CA PRO A 171 22.05 -2.85 -17.40
C PRO A 171 22.19 -4.14 -16.57
N PRO A 172 22.45 -5.31 -17.19
CA PRO A 172 22.60 -6.55 -16.46
C PRO A 172 23.69 -6.45 -15.38
N ASP A 173 23.32 -6.60 -14.11
CA ASP A 173 24.24 -6.76 -12.98
C ASP A 173 23.85 -8.01 -12.18
N PRO A 174 24.68 -9.07 -12.17
CA PRO A 174 24.38 -10.29 -11.42
C PRO A 174 24.29 -10.08 -9.91
N ARG A 175 24.79 -8.95 -9.39
CA ARG A 175 24.79 -8.62 -7.96
C ARG A 175 23.52 -7.91 -7.50
N LEU A 176 22.64 -7.49 -8.41
CA LEU A 176 21.45 -6.71 -8.06
C LEU A 176 20.59 -7.39 -6.98
N GLY A 177 20.39 -8.71 -7.10
CA GLY A 177 19.66 -9.47 -6.09
C GLY A 177 20.34 -9.46 -4.72
N THR A 178 21.65 -9.74 -4.68
CA THR A 178 22.46 -9.72 -3.45
C THR A 178 22.48 -8.34 -2.81
N LEU A 179 22.53 -7.28 -3.62
CA LEU A 179 22.50 -5.90 -3.16
C LEU A 179 21.21 -5.58 -2.38
N PHE A 180 20.06 -5.95 -2.94
CA PHE A 180 18.76 -5.75 -2.29
C PHE A 180 18.60 -6.58 -1.01
N GLU A 181 19.08 -7.83 -0.99
CA GLU A 181 19.13 -8.63 0.23
C GLU A 181 20.03 -8.01 1.30
N GLY A 182 21.13 -7.38 0.88
CA GLY A 182 22.00 -6.57 1.76
C GLY A 182 21.25 -5.37 2.36
N TYR A 183 20.46 -4.64 1.56
CA TYR A 183 19.62 -3.55 2.05
C TYR A 183 18.60 -4.04 3.07
N HIS A 184 17.88 -5.13 2.78
CA HIS A 184 16.95 -5.75 3.70
C HIS A 184 17.62 -6.11 5.03
N ALA A 185 18.73 -6.83 4.99
CA ALA A 185 19.45 -7.23 6.19
C ALA A 185 19.96 -6.03 7.01
N ALA A 186 20.42 -4.96 6.34
CA ALA A 186 20.86 -3.73 6.99
C ALA A 186 19.70 -3.02 7.72
N VAL A 187 18.54 -2.91 7.06
CA VAL A 187 17.33 -2.30 7.63
C VAL A 187 16.80 -3.12 8.81
N VAL A 188 16.66 -4.44 8.65
CA VAL A 188 16.21 -5.35 9.73
C VAL A 188 17.09 -5.21 10.95
N ARG A 189 18.42 -5.19 10.76
CA ARG A 189 19.38 -5.05 11.85
C ARG A 189 19.28 -3.69 12.52
N ARG A 190 19.24 -2.61 11.74
CA ARG A 190 19.23 -1.24 12.27
C ARG A 190 17.94 -0.94 13.03
N LEU A 191 16.79 -1.43 12.55
CA LEU A 191 15.49 -1.19 13.17
C LEU A 191 15.09 -2.25 14.22
N GLY A 192 15.94 -3.24 14.50
CA GLY A 192 15.64 -4.26 15.50
C GLY A 192 14.38 -5.09 15.15
N LEU A 193 14.24 -5.45 13.87
CA LEU A 193 13.06 -6.15 13.34
C LEU A 193 13.25 -7.67 13.25
N GLN A 194 14.34 -8.21 13.79
CA GLN A 194 14.59 -9.65 13.80
C GLN A 194 13.46 -10.41 14.50
N GLY A 195 12.95 -11.46 13.86
CA GLY A 195 11.87 -12.30 14.39
C GLY A 195 10.49 -11.65 14.42
N LYS A 196 10.34 -10.41 13.92
CA LYS A 196 9.04 -9.71 13.82
C LYS A 196 8.44 -9.71 12.41
N LEU A 197 9.22 -10.16 11.43
CA LEU A 197 8.78 -10.26 10.05
C LEU A 197 8.26 -11.68 9.85
N ASP A 198 6.98 -11.81 9.54
CA ASP A 198 6.46 -13.06 9.00
C ASP A 198 7.19 -13.38 7.69
N GLU A 199 7.35 -14.66 7.38
CA GLU A 199 7.76 -15.09 6.03
C GLU A 199 6.62 -14.79 5.04
N LYS A 200 6.46 -13.51 4.71
CA LYS A 200 5.47 -13.01 3.77
C LYS A 200 5.94 -13.25 2.35
N GLU A 201 5.04 -12.97 1.43
CA GLU A 201 5.35 -12.87 0.01
C GLU A 201 6.47 -11.85 -0.25
N ARG A 202 7.24 -12.11 -1.31
CA ARG A 202 8.30 -11.22 -1.78
C ARG A 202 7.77 -9.81 -2.03
N ILE A 203 8.57 -8.81 -1.68
CA ILE A 203 8.30 -7.39 -1.95
C ILE A 203 8.53 -7.13 -3.46
N PRO A 204 7.51 -6.72 -4.22
CA PRO A 204 7.70 -6.24 -5.59
C PRO A 204 8.57 -4.98 -5.60
N VAL A 205 9.60 -5.00 -6.42
CA VAL A 205 10.50 -3.87 -6.63
C VAL A 205 10.51 -3.53 -8.11
N PHE A 206 10.32 -2.26 -8.44
CA PHE A 206 10.32 -1.75 -9.80
C PHE A 206 11.44 -0.74 -9.97
N ILE A 207 12.38 -1.01 -10.87
CA ILE A 207 13.49 -0.09 -11.14
C ILE A 207 13.47 0.36 -12.60
N TYR A 208 13.06 1.61 -12.79
CA TYR A 208 13.05 2.28 -14.09
C TYR A 208 14.48 2.68 -14.49
N PRO A 209 14.78 2.83 -15.78
CA PRO A 209 16.14 3.12 -16.23
C PRO A 209 16.52 4.59 -16.04
N SER A 210 15.54 5.50 -15.92
CA SER A 210 15.76 6.93 -15.79
C SER A 210 14.69 7.58 -14.91
N GLU A 211 15.00 8.78 -14.43
CA GLU A 211 14.04 9.64 -13.71
C GLU A 211 12.84 10.01 -14.58
N GLU A 212 13.06 10.29 -15.87
CA GLU A 212 12.00 10.64 -16.80
C GLU A 212 10.96 9.53 -16.94
N GLU A 213 11.39 8.28 -17.14
CA GLU A 213 10.48 7.15 -17.24
C GLU A 213 9.79 6.86 -15.92
N TYR A 214 10.51 6.95 -14.80
CA TYR A 214 9.91 6.83 -13.48
C TYR A 214 8.79 7.85 -13.32
N ARG A 215 9.02 9.14 -13.60
CA ARG A 215 8.03 10.21 -13.47
C ARG A 215 6.83 10.07 -14.41
N ARG A 216 7.00 9.44 -15.58
CA ARG A 216 5.90 9.12 -16.52
C ARG A 216 5.13 7.87 -16.14
N SER A 217 5.68 7.04 -15.25
CA SER A 217 5.01 5.83 -14.80
C SER A 217 3.79 6.14 -13.94
N ALA A 218 2.75 5.31 -14.09
CA ALA A 218 1.44 5.52 -13.49
C ALA A 218 1.43 5.41 -11.94
N GLY A 219 2.58 5.12 -11.32
CA GLY A 219 2.75 5.04 -9.87
C GLY A 219 3.66 6.10 -9.25
N ALA A 220 4.34 6.96 -10.02
CA ALA A 220 5.37 7.84 -9.47
C ALA A 220 4.85 9.00 -8.61
N ARG A 221 5.58 9.28 -7.51
CA ARG A 221 5.54 10.56 -6.82
C ARG A 221 6.60 11.47 -7.44
N HIS A 222 6.18 12.54 -8.12
CA HIS A 222 7.03 13.42 -8.94
C HIS A 222 8.21 14.07 -8.20
N TRP A 223 8.20 14.10 -6.87
CA TRP A 223 9.21 14.78 -6.03
C TRP A 223 10.27 13.84 -5.42
N SER A 224 10.22 12.53 -5.67
CA SER A 224 11.06 11.53 -4.96
C SER A 224 11.87 10.65 -5.92
N ALA A 225 13.07 10.23 -5.50
CA ALA A 225 13.92 9.29 -6.25
C ALA A 225 13.45 7.82 -6.17
N GLY A 226 12.54 7.55 -5.24
CA GLY A 226 11.83 6.31 -5.08
C GLY A 226 10.68 6.50 -4.11
N HIS A 227 9.77 5.54 -4.06
CA HIS A 227 8.71 5.53 -3.06
C HIS A 227 8.24 4.11 -2.75
N ALA A 228 7.94 3.88 -1.49
CA ALA A 228 7.12 2.77 -1.03
C ALA A 228 5.64 3.14 -1.22
N SER A 229 4.90 2.27 -1.89
CA SER A 229 3.47 2.47 -2.08
C SER A 229 2.69 1.79 -0.96
N ARG A 230 1.91 2.59 -0.22
CA ARG A 230 0.82 2.16 0.65
C ARG A 230 -0.44 2.88 0.18
N LEU A 231 -1.52 2.16 -0.09
CA LEU A 231 -2.80 2.78 -0.41
C LEU A 231 -3.27 3.61 0.80
N GLN A 232 -3.30 4.93 0.63
CA GLN A 232 -3.87 5.89 1.56
C GLN A 232 -4.79 6.81 0.74
N SER A 233 -5.97 6.30 0.40
CA SER A 233 -7.06 7.11 -0.16
C SER A 233 -8.35 6.64 0.49
N GLY A 234 -9.04 7.60 1.10
CA GLY A 234 -10.25 7.38 1.87
C GLY A 234 -11.34 6.74 1.01
N ILE A 235 -12.25 6.05 1.71
CA ILE A 235 -13.43 5.31 1.24
C ILE A 235 -13.22 3.80 1.14
N ASP A 236 -12.00 3.27 0.96
CA ASP A 236 -11.77 1.81 0.93
C ASP A 236 -10.36 1.39 1.39
N GLU A 237 -10.03 1.70 2.64
CA GLU A 237 -8.90 1.11 3.36
C GLU A 237 -9.19 -0.38 3.57
N GLU A 238 -8.25 -1.30 3.29
CA GLU A 238 -8.20 -2.68 3.87
C GLU A 238 -7.17 -3.63 3.22
N GLU A 239 -6.28 -3.12 2.36
CA GLU A 239 -5.11 -3.88 1.89
C GLU A 239 -3.82 -3.07 2.02
N VAL A 240 -2.82 -3.64 2.68
CA VAL A 240 -1.47 -3.07 2.68
C VAL A 240 -0.75 -3.52 1.44
N VAL A 241 -0.62 -2.56 0.53
CA VAL A 241 0.29 -2.62 -0.61
C VAL A 241 1.71 -2.55 -0.10
N ARG A 242 2.58 -3.39 -0.65
CA ARG A 242 3.99 -3.46 -0.26
C ARG A 242 4.89 -3.53 -1.47
N SER A 243 4.91 -2.46 -2.25
CA SER A 243 5.79 -2.37 -3.43
C SER A 243 6.69 -1.15 -3.33
N VAL A 244 7.85 -1.26 -3.95
CA VAL A 244 8.80 -0.15 -4.02
C VAL A 244 9.15 0.17 -5.45
N TYR A 245 9.22 1.46 -5.76
CA TYR A 245 9.54 1.97 -7.08
C TYR A 245 10.76 2.87 -7.01
N PHE A 246 11.68 2.78 -7.98
CA PHE A 246 12.94 3.52 -7.99
C PHE A 246 13.37 3.93 -9.39
N TYR A 247 14.26 4.92 -9.47
CA TYR A 247 15.21 5.08 -10.56
C TYR A 247 16.66 5.22 -10.02
N PRO A 248 17.70 4.96 -10.83
CA PRO A 248 19.09 5.15 -10.43
C PRO A 248 19.39 6.63 -10.12
N SER A 249 19.61 6.94 -8.85
CA SER A 249 20.06 8.26 -8.40
C SER A 249 21.43 8.14 -7.73
N PRO A 250 22.20 9.24 -7.58
CA PRO A 250 23.49 9.21 -6.88
C PRO A 250 23.40 8.65 -5.45
N ASN A 251 22.24 8.77 -4.80
CA ASN A 251 21.98 8.29 -3.44
C ASN A 251 21.11 7.03 -3.40
N PHE A 252 21.15 6.19 -4.46
CA PHE A 252 20.27 5.02 -4.60
C PHE A 252 20.29 4.09 -3.38
N ASP A 253 21.45 3.83 -2.76
CA ASP A 253 21.55 2.99 -1.56
C ASP A 253 20.73 3.56 -0.39
N ALA A 254 20.83 4.87 -0.15
CA ALA A 254 20.06 5.53 0.90
C ALA A 254 18.56 5.48 0.62
N VAL A 255 18.16 5.81 -0.61
CA VAL A 255 16.75 5.76 -1.04
C VAL A 255 16.21 4.34 -0.95
N ALA A 256 16.97 3.33 -1.39
CA ALA A 256 16.55 1.94 -1.32
C ALA A 256 16.32 1.47 0.11
N ARG A 257 17.23 1.75 1.03
CA ARG A 257 17.06 1.42 2.46
C ARG A 257 15.90 2.18 3.09
N HIS A 258 15.74 3.46 2.76
CA HIS A 258 14.64 4.28 3.22
C HIS A 258 13.28 3.67 2.86
N GLU A 259 13.07 3.35 1.58
CA GLU A 259 11.80 2.79 1.13
C GLU A 259 11.56 1.36 1.61
N ILE A 260 12.62 0.54 1.70
CA ILE A 260 12.53 -0.79 2.31
C ILE A 260 12.16 -0.68 3.80
N ALA A 261 12.66 0.33 4.52
CA ALA A 261 12.34 0.55 5.92
C ALA A 261 10.86 0.83 6.16
N HIS A 262 10.20 1.61 5.29
CA HIS A 262 8.74 1.78 5.33
C HIS A 262 8.01 0.44 5.25
N ILE A 263 8.38 -0.37 4.26
CA ILE A 263 7.77 -1.67 3.97
C ILE A 263 7.95 -2.66 5.12
N LEU A 264 9.15 -2.75 5.70
CA LEU A 264 9.45 -3.66 6.81
C LEU A 264 8.85 -3.20 8.13
N THR A 265 8.78 -1.89 8.36
CA THR A 265 8.16 -1.32 9.56
C THR A 265 6.65 -1.55 9.57
N TRP A 266 5.97 -1.36 8.44
CA TRP A 266 4.54 -1.69 8.33
C TRP A 266 4.29 -3.17 8.64
N ASP A 267 5.17 -4.05 8.15
CA ASP A 267 5.06 -5.48 8.39
C ASP A 267 5.24 -5.86 9.86
N ALA A 268 6.29 -5.34 10.50
CA ALA A 268 6.64 -5.66 11.87
C ALA A 268 5.67 -5.08 12.90
N LEU A 269 4.85 -4.11 12.50
CA LEU A 269 3.85 -3.47 13.34
C LEU A 269 2.41 -3.86 12.96
N ASP A 270 2.23 -4.98 12.24
CA ASP A 270 0.92 -5.45 11.79
C ASP A 270 0.08 -4.37 11.07
N ASN A 271 0.76 -3.51 10.33
CA ASN A 271 0.22 -2.38 9.60
C ASN A 271 -0.41 -1.28 10.46
N ALA A 272 -0.10 -1.25 11.76
CA ALA A 272 -0.46 -0.15 12.62
C ALA A 272 0.00 1.18 12.01
N LEU A 273 -0.85 2.21 12.11
CA LEU A 273 -0.55 3.52 11.55
C LEU A 273 0.42 4.25 12.48
N LEU A 274 1.64 4.47 11.99
CA LEU A 274 2.57 5.40 12.62
C LEU A 274 2.22 6.84 12.21
N PRO A 275 2.37 7.82 13.12
CA PRO A 275 2.39 9.22 12.74
C PRO A 275 3.45 9.47 11.66
N SER A 276 3.22 10.44 10.77
CA SER A 276 4.10 10.69 9.62
C SER A 276 5.55 10.95 10.02
N TRP A 277 5.78 11.71 11.10
CA TRP A 277 7.13 11.98 11.60
C TRP A 277 7.87 10.70 12.03
N ALA A 278 7.16 9.72 12.61
CA ALA A 278 7.76 8.48 13.07
C ALA A 278 8.01 7.53 11.91
N ALA A 279 7.10 7.48 10.94
CA ALA A 279 7.29 6.72 9.70
C ALA A 279 8.56 7.21 8.97
N GLU A 280 8.64 8.51 8.66
CA GLU A 280 9.80 9.08 7.97
C GLU A 280 11.06 9.06 8.83
N GLY A 281 10.96 9.40 10.11
CA GLY A 281 12.09 9.37 11.04
C GLY A 281 12.72 7.98 11.16
N SER A 282 11.89 6.93 11.21
CA SER A 282 12.38 5.54 11.24
C SER A 282 13.03 5.11 9.92
N ALA A 283 12.48 5.55 8.78
CA ALA A 283 13.06 5.28 7.47
C ALA A 283 14.42 5.99 7.29
N LEU A 284 14.53 7.25 7.70
CA LEU A 284 15.78 8.01 7.73
C LEU A 284 16.80 7.42 8.71
N TYR A 285 16.35 6.86 9.85
CA TYR A 285 17.23 6.17 10.79
C TYR A 285 17.83 4.88 10.19
N ALA A 286 17.13 4.25 9.23
CA ALA A 286 17.57 3.04 8.54
C ALA A 286 18.55 3.28 7.38
N GLU A 287 18.72 4.53 6.94
CA GLU A 287 19.67 4.92 5.89
C GLU A 287 21.14 4.62 6.27
N PRO A 288 22.07 4.60 5.30
CA PRO A 288 23.49 4.51 5.56
C PRO A 288 23.97 5.55 6.57
N GLU A 289 24.94 5.17 7.39
CA GLU A 289 25.38 5.96 8.54
C GLU A 289 25.90 7.34 8.16
N ASN A 290 26.69 7.44 7.10
CA ASN A 290 27.19 8.72 6.59
C ASN A 290 26.05 9.67 6.18
N VAL A 291 24.99 9.16 5.53
CA VAL A 291 23.84 9.96 5.11
C VAL A 291 23.03 10.40 6.35
N ARG A 292 22.80 9.49 7.29
CA ARG A 292 22.11 9.81 8.55
C ARG A 292 22.85 10.89 9.34
N LEU A 293 24.18 10.79 9.45
CA LEU A 293 24.99 11.80 10.15
C LEU A 293 24.94 13.16 9.44
N GLN A 294 24.95 13.20 8.12
CA GLN A 294 24.75 14.43 7.35
C GLN A 294 23.38 15.06 7.62
N ARG A 295 22.31 14.25 7.67
CA ARG A 295 20.96 14.74 8.02
C ARG A 295 20.88 15.27 9.44
N LEU A 296 21.52 14.63 10.40
CA LEU A 296 21.58 15.12 11.79
C LEU A 296 22.44 16.39 11.92
N ALA A 297 23.51 16.52 11.13
CA ALA A 297 24.28 17.76 11.06
C ALA A 297 23.43 18.90 10.47
N TYR A 298 22.70 18.63 9.39
CA TYR A 298 21.77 19.61 8.81
C TYR A 298 20.63 19.97 9.76
N ALA A 299 20.06 18.99 10.48
CA ALA A 299 19.06 19.21 11.52
C ALA A 299 19.52 20.22 12.58
N ARG A 300 20.81 20.20 12.96
CA ARG A 300 21.39 21.20 13.87
C ARG A 300 21.49 22.60 13.25
N GLN A 301 21.72 22.68 11.93
CA GLN A 301 21.86 23.95 11.20
C GLN A 301 20.54 24.67 10.97
N VAL A 302 19.42 23.94 10.88
CA VAL A 302 18.09 24.49 10.60
C VAL A 302 17.14 24.40 11.81
N ARG A 303 17.70 24.21 13.00
CA ARG A 303 16.94 23.91 14.21
C ARG A 303 16.01 25.05 14.62
N GLU A 304 16.39 26.29 14.36
CA GLU A 304 15.57 27.48 14.58
C GLU A 304 14.27 27.48 13.76
N ARG A 305 14.20 26.65 12.70
CA ARG A 305 13.01 26.46 11.87
C ARG A 305 12.14 25.30 12.33
N PHE A 306 12.53 24.56 13.36
CA PHE A 306 11.74 23.44 13.87
C PHE A 306 10.42 23.94 14.44
N VAL A 307 9.36 23.19 14.17
CA VAL A 307 8.09 23.40 14.86
C VAL A 307 8.18 22.83 16.29
N PRO A 308 7.37 23.29 17.25
CA PRO A 308 7.35 22.70 18.59
C PRO A 308 7.10 21.18 18.54
N SER A 309 7.74 20.40 19.43
CA SER A 309 7.58 18.93 19.46
C SER A 309 6.12 18.50 19.57
N GLU A 310 5.27 19.24 20.27
CA GLU A 310 3.84 18.92 20.34
C GLU A 310 3.19 18.92 18.94
N GLN A 311 3.51 19.91 18.12
CA GLN A 311 3.00 20.04 16.77
C GLN A 311 3.55 18.96 15.84
N LEU A 312 4.85 18.65 15.93
CA LEU A 312 5.45 17.57 15.14
C LEU A 312 4.88 16.20 15.53
N LEU A 313 4.91 15.87 16.82
CA LEU A 313 4.56 14.55 17.32
C LEU A 313 3.08 14.25 17.12
N GLY A 314 2.21 15.26 17.26
CA GLY A 314 0.77 15.14 16.97
C GLY A 314 0.43 15.04 15.49
N ARG A 315 1.41 15.18 14.58
CA ARG A 315 1.16 15.20 13.14
C ARG A 315 1.00 13.79 12.57
N ILE A 316 -0.23 13.45 12.19
CA ILE A 316 -0.58 12.13 11.62
C ILE A 316 -0.30 12.05 10.11
N ARG A 317 -0.36 13.17 9.39
CA ARG A 317 -0.19 13.25 7.92
C ARG A 317 1.04 14.07 7.53
N LEU A 318 1.54 13.92 6.31
CA LEU A 318 2.60 14.79 5.80
C LEU A 318 2.10 16.25 5.72
N PRO A 319 3.00 17.25 5.80
CA PRO A 319 2.65 18.64 5.51
C PRO A 319 2.02 18.75 4.11
N SER A 320 0.87 19.42 4.01
CA SER A 320 0.25 19.76 2.74
C SER A 320 0.78 21.12 2.30
N THR A 321 2.07 21.19 1.98
CA THR A 321 2.75 22.41 1.52
C THR A 321 3.51 22.09 0.24
N ASP A 322 3.48 22.99 -0.72
CA ASP A 322 4.30 22.90 -1.93
C ASP A 322 5.72 23.46 -1.68
N ASP A 323 5.99 24.00 -0.48
CA ASP A 323 7.31 24.50 -0.10
C ASP A 323 8.26 23.34 0.23
N SER A 324 9.14 23.06 -0.74
CA SER A 324 10.23 22.08 -0.59
C SER A 324 11.12 22.31 0.64
N GLY A 325 11.27 23.56 1.08
CA GLY A 325 12.02 23.93 2.27
C GLY A 325 11.33 23.51 3.57
N GLU A 326 10.02 23.71 3.68
CA GLU A 326 9.23 23.26 4.83
C GLU A 326 9.17 21.73 4.92
N ILE A 327 9.04 21.06 3.78
CA ILE A 327 9.12 19.60 3.70
C ILE A 327 10.50 19.11 4.18
N GLY A 328 11.58 19.75 3.72
CA GLY A 328 12.94 19.43 4.15
C GLY A 328 13.13 19.53 5.66
N VAL A 329 12.63 20.61 6.27
CA VAL A 329 12.66 20.81 7.74
C VAL A 329 11.89 19.70 8.45
N PHE A 330 10.69 19.34 7.96
CA PHE A 330 9.91 18.24 8.53
C PHE A 330 10.68 16.91 8.54
N TYR A 331 11.34 16.54 7.44
CA TYR A 331 12.11 15.30 7.38
C TYR A 331 13.28 15.29 8.37
N VAL A 332 14.03 16.38 8.47
CA VAL A 332 15.21 16.39 9.35
C VAL A 332 14.85 16.54 10.82
N GLN A 333 13.75 17.23 11.15
CA GLN A 333 13.19 17.21 12.49
C GLN A 333 12.70 15.81 12.85
N SER A 334 12.01 15.12 11.93
CA SER A 334 11.56 13.73 12.11
C SER A 334 12.73 12.77 12.34
N ALA A 335 13.82 12.91 11.59
CA ALA A 335 15.05 12.15 11.80
C ALA A 335 15.64 12.39 13.19
N ALA A 336 15.76 13.65 13.62
CA ALA A 336 16.29 13.98 14.94
C ALA A 336 15.41 13.41 16.06
N SER A 337 14.09 13.57 15.96
CA SER A 337 13.11 13.06 16.93
C SER A 337 13.15 11.54 17.07
N PHE A 338 13.13 10.81 15.96
CA PHE A 338 13.21 9.35 16.02
C PHE A 338 14.59 8.88 16.49
N HIS A 339 15.67 9.56 16.07
CA HIS A 339 17.03 9.24 16.51
C HIS A 339 17.16 9.38 18.03
N VAL A 340 16.69 10.47 18.64
CA VAL A 340 16.72 10.66 20.10
C VAL A 340 15.98 9.53 20.82
N LEU A 341 14.77 9.17 20.37
CA LEU A 341 14.01 8.07 20.98
C LEU A 341 14.75 6.74 20.84
N ALA A 342 15.28 6.45 19.65
CA ALA A 342 15.98 5.22 19.36
C ALA A 342 17.28 5.07 20.17
N GLU A 343 18.09 6.12 20.28
CA GLU A 343 19.36 6.09 21.02
C GLU A 343 19.16 6.06 22.53
N ARG A 344 18.14 6.77 23.06
CA ARG A 344 17.91 6.85 24.51
C ARG A 344 17.11 5.67 25.07
N LEU A 345 16.18 5.13 24.28
CA LEU A 345 15.21 4.12 24.74
C LEU A 345 15.39 2.76 24.06
N GLY A 346 16.13 2.71 22.96
CA GLY A 346 16.16 1.59 22.03
C GLY A 346 15.00 1.64 21.02
N VAL A 347 15.26 1.17 19.79
CA VAL A 347 14.32 1.24 18.65
C VAL A 347 12.95 0.64 18.96
N HIS A 348 12.89 -0.48 19.68
CA HIS A 348 11.61 -1.11 20.03
C HIS A 348 10.73 -0.21 20.90
N LYS A 349 11.32 0.47 21.89
CA LYS A 349 10.59 1.42 22.72
C LYS A 349 10.24 2.69 21.93
N ALA A 350 11.09 3.14 21.02
CA ALA A 350 10.79 4.26 20.13
C ALA A 350 9.51 4.02 19.30
N PHE A 351 9.37 2.83 18.69
CA PHE A 351 8.14 2.46 17.98
C PHE A 351 6.92 2.37 18.89
N LYS A 352 7.06 1.82 20.11
CA LYS A 352 5.95 1.79 21.09
C LYS A 352 5.48 3.19 21.45
N VAL A 353 6.39 4.12 21.70
CA VAL A 353 6.06 5.52 21.98
C VAL A 353 5.38 6.14 20.77
N ALA A 354 5.91 5.97 19.55
CA ALA A 354 5.30 6.51 18.34
C ALA A 354 3.87 6.01 18.09
N LEU A 355 3.60 4.72 18.35
CA LEU A 355 2.26 4.15 18.28
C LEU A 355 1.34 4.72 19.36
N ALA A 356 1.82 4.83 20.60
CA ALA A 356 1.05 5.42 21.70
C ALA A 356 0.73 6.90 21.45
N ILE A 357 1.60 7.66 20.79
CA ILE A 357 1.34 9.05 20.42
C ILE A 357 0.12 9.15 19.50
N ASN A 358 -0.04 8.22 18.55
CA ASN A 358 -1.17 8.20 17.63
C ASN A 358 -2.51 7.92 18.34
N THR A 359 -2.50 7.16 19.44
CA THR A 359 -3.72 6.75 20.16
C THR A 359 -4.02 7.56 21.41
N GLU A 360 -2.99 8.09 22.07
CA GLU A 360 -3.08 8.70 23.40
C GLU A 360 -2.58 10.15 23.45
N GLY A 361 -1.93 10.62 22.38
CA GLY A 361 -1.34 11.95 22.28
C GLY A 361 0.12 12.04 22.78
N PRO A 362 0.87 13.08 22.36
CA PRO A 362 2.31 13.22 22.62
C PRO A 362 2.70 13.15 24.09
N GLU A 363 2.07 13.98 24.93
CA GLU A 363 2.43 14.15 26.33
C GLU A 363 2.22 12.86 27.14
N LYS A 364 1.07 12.20 26.98
CA LYS A 364 0.76 10.95 27.69
C LYS A 364 1.70 9.81 27.28
N ALA A 365 1.98 9.68 25.99
CA ALA A 365 2.89 8.67 25.48
C ALA A 365 4.33 8.89 25.99
N LEU A 366 4.83 10.13 26.03
CA LEU A 366 6.16 10.44 26.57
C LEU A 366 6.26 10.15 28.08
N ARG A 367 5.21 10.42 28.86
CA ARG A 367 5.20 10.11 30.30
C ARG A 367 5.36 8.63 30.59
N SER A 368 4.90 7.75 29.70
CA SER A 368 5.08 6.29 29.84
C SER A 368 6.55 5.86 29.86
N VAL A 369 7.46 6.72 29.37
CA VAL A 369 8.91 6.50 29.37
C VAL A 369 9.66 7.50 30.27
N GLY A 370 8.94 8.18 31.17
CA GLY A 370 9.52 9.13 32.13
C GLY A 370 9.88 10.49 31.54
N TRP A 371 9.38 10.83 30.35
CA TRP A 371 9.62 12.11 29.68
C TRP A 371 8.37 12.99 29.67
N SER A 372 8.57 14.31 29.65
CA SER A 372 7.57 15.30 29.25
C SER A 372 7.92 15.86 27.86
N LEU A 373 6.97 16.53 27.20
CA LEU A 373 7.25 17.30 25.98
C LEU A 373 8.44 18.25 26.15
N ARG A 374 8.53 18.96 27.28
CA ARG A 374 9.65 19.86 27.58
C ARG A 374 10.98 19.11 27.65
N SER A 375 11.03 17.97 28.34
CA SER A 375 12.25 17.18 28.43
C SER A 375 12.66 16.60 27.08
N PHE A 376 11.70 16.21 26.24
CA PHE A 376 11.95 15.69 24.90
C PHE A 376 12.50 16.79 23.98
N GLU A 377 11.87 17.96 23.99
CA GLU A 377 12.37 19.15 23.29
C GLU A 377 13.82 19.44 23.72
N GLY A 378 14.08 19.38 25.04
CA GLY A 378 15.43 19.50 25.62
C GLY A 378 16.45 18.49 25.10
N GLN A 379 16.04 17.29 24.66
CA GLN A 379 16.94 16.29 24.07
C GLN A 379 17.20 16.54 22.58
N LEU A 380 16.32 17.29 21.90
CA LEU A 380 16.56 17.78 20.54
C LEU A 380 17.51 18.99 20.54
N GLN A 381 17.72 19.60 21.72
CA GLN A 381 18.60 20.75 21.91
C GLN A 381 20.06 20.36 22.04
#